data_AF-A0A7W4KGH5-F1
#
_entry.id   AF-A0A7W4KGH5-F1
#
_cell.length_a   1.000
_cell.length_b   1.000
_cell.length_c   1.000
_cell.angle_alpha   90.00
_cell.angle_beta   90.00
_cell.angle_gamma   90.00
#
_symmetry.space_group_name_H-M   'P 1'
#
loop_
_entity.id
_entity.type
_entity.pdbx_description
1 polymer ?
#
loop_
_entity_poly.entity_id
_entity_poly.type
_entity_poly.pdbx_seq_one_letter_code
_entity_poly.pdbx_strand_id
1 'polypeptide(L)'
;MKTSEGKMITDTCPDAGEIAEVGEGFLDGTFPSDRYHHREHLIMMVYLLVKYPTRDWRADLPDLIRRYNVAAGGVNDETRGYHHTITMAFVAIVEAIVFRGERGDCVASCRAVLASPAARQDVLLRFWSRELLFSKEARQDWVAPDLRAFDVDAVAASATM
;
A
#
# COMPACT_ATOMS: atom_id res chain seq x y z
N MET A 1 -27.81 -25.42 -6.25
CA MET A 1 -26.58 -25.47 -5.43
C MET A 1 -25.41 -25.27 -6.38
N LYS A 2 -24.98 -24.01 -6.58
CA LYS A 2 -23.84 -23.69 -7.44
C LYS A 2 -22.66 -23.45 -6.52
N THR A 3 -21.70 -24.38 -6.54
CA THR A 3 -20.37 -24.22 -5.97
C THR A 3 -19.70 -23.06 -6.71
N SER A 4 -19.57 -21.92 -6.05
CA SER A 4 -18.67 -20.86 -6.50
C SER A 4 -17.25 -21.35 -6.26
N GLU A 5 -16.58 -21.76 -7.34
CA GLU A 5 -15.13 -21.95 -7.35
C GLU A 5 -14.47 -20.67 -6.86
N GLY A 6 -13.76 -20.78 -5.74
CA GLY A 6 -12.93 -19.72 -5.22
C GLY A 6 -11.89 -19.37 -6.26
N LYS A 7 -11.96 -18.16 -6.81
CA LYS A 7 -10.89 -17.57 -7.60
C LYS A 7 -9.69 -17.41 -6.67
N MET A 8 -8.80 -18.41 -6.66
CA MET A 8 -7.45 -18.27 -6.13
C MET A 8 -6.77 -17.20 -7.00
N ILE A 9 -6.77 -15.97 -6.52
CA ILE A 9 -5.99 -14.91 -7.13
C ILE A 9 -4.53 -15.26 -6.85
N THR A 10 -3.76 -15.36 -7.92
CA THR A 10 -2.43 -15.93 -7.99
C THR A 10 -1.46 -15.25 -7.02
N ASP A 11 -0.98 -16.03 -6.05
CA ASP A 11 0.03 -15.71 -5.04
C ASP A 11 1.44 -15.62 -5.65
N THR A 12 1.56 -14.98 -6.83
CA THR A 12 2.79 -14.93 -7.62
C THR A 12 3.33 -13.51 -7.69
N CYS A 13 4.66 -13.40 -7.63
CA CYS A 13 5.40 -12.16 -7.85
C CYS A 13 4.99 -11.55 -9.20
N PRO A 14 4.61 -10.27 -9.26
CA PRO A 14 4.24 -9.62 -10.50
C PRO A 14 5.46 -9.48 -11.42
N ASP A 15 5.22 -9.54 -12.73
CA ASP A 15 6.24 -9.22 -13.72
C ASP A 15 6.30 -7.70 -14.00
N ALA A 16 7.26 -7.26 -14.82
CA ALA A 16 7.45 -5.85 -15.12
C ALA A 16 6.23 -5.22 -15.82
N GLY A 17 5.48 -5.99 -16.62
CA GLY A 17 4.30 -5.51 -17.34
C GLY A 17 3.13 -5.26 -16.40
N GLU A 18 2.87 -6.20 -15.48
CA GLU A 18 1.85 -6.03 -14.43
C GLU A 18 2.19 -4.85 -13.51
N ILE A 19 3.46 -4.70 -13.12
CA ILE A 19 3.91 -3.58 -12.29
C ILE A 19 3.68 -2.24 -13.00
N ALA A 20 4.00 -2.16 -14.29
CA ALA A 20 3.75 -0.97 -15.10
C ALA A 20 2.25 -0.69 -15.26
N GLU A 21 1.42 -1.70 -15.53
CA GLU A 21 -0.04 -1.55 -15.62
C GLU A 21 -0.63 -0.93 -14.34
N VAL A 22 -0.23 -1.45 -13.17
CA VAL A 22 -0.71 -0.94 -11.88
C VAL A 22 -0.21 0.48 -11.63
N GLY A 23 1.09 0.73 -11.84
CA GLY A 23 1.71 2.02 -11.54
C GLY A 23 1.25 3.16 -12.47
N GLU A 24 1.27 2.92 -13.77
CA GLU A 24 0.86 3.89 -14.79
C GLU A 24 -0.66 4.07 -14.77
N GLY A 25 -1.41 2.97 -14.68
CA GLY A 25 -2.87 3.04 -14.58
C GLY A 25 -3.34 3.77 -13.32
N PHE A 26 -2.61 3.68 -12.20
CA PHE A 26 -2.87 4.50 -11.02
C PHE A 26 -2.65 5.99 -11.30
N LEU A 27 -1.50 6.34 -11.89
CA LEU A 27 -1.14 7.73 -12.20
C LEU A 27 -2.12 8.37 -13.18
N ASP A 28 -2.59 7.61 -14.17
CA ASP A 28 -3.53 8.06 -15.19
C ASP A 28 -5.00 8.01 -14.73
N GLY A 29 -5.29 7.41 -13.58
CA GLY A 29 -6.67 7.24 -13.09
C GLY A 29 -7.47 6.18 -13.85
N THR A 30 -6.80 5.25 -14.53
CA THR A 30 -7.40 4.25 -15.43
C THR A 30 -7.35 2.82 -14.89
N PHE A 31 -6.57 2.54 -13.84
CA PHE A 31 -6.52 1.22 -13.24
C PHE A 31 -7.89 0.85 -12.62
N PRO A 32 -8.48 -0.32 -12.93
CA PRO A 32 -9.84 -0.65 -12.47
C PRO A 32 -9.94 -0.73 -10.95
N SER A 33 -10.92 -0.02 -10.37
CA SER A 33 -11.10 0.06 -8.91
C SER A 33 -11.49 -1.27 -8.27
N ASP A 34 -12.11 -2.19 -9.01
CA ASP A 34 -12.44 -3.55 -8.59
C ASP A 34 -11.23 -4.50 -8.54
N ARG A 35 -10.09 -4.08 -9.10
CA ARG A 35 -8.80 -4.76 -9.01
C ARG A 35 -7.84 -4.09 -8.02
N TYR A 36 -8.17 -2.92 -7.50
CA TYR A 36 -7.26 -2.12 -6.69
C TYR A 36 -7.36 -2.47 -5.20
N HIS A 37 -6.81 -3.64 -4.86
CA HIS A 37 -6.81 -4.18 -3.50
C HIS A 37 -5.45 -4.00 -2.82
N HIS A 38 -5.30 -4.57 -1.63
CA HIS A 38 -4.08 -4.46 -0.82
C HIS A 38 -2.79 -4.77 -1.58
N ARG A 39 -2.78 -5.86 -2.37
CA ARG A 39 -1.62 -6.25 -3.20
C ARG A 39 -1.26 -5.16 -4.21
N GLU A 40 -2.26 -4.61 -4.91
CA GLU A 40 -2.05 -3.60 -5.94
C GLU A 40 -1.69 -2.23 -5.34
N HIS A 41 -2.14 -1.92 -4.12
CA HIS A 41 -1.62 -0.77 -3.37
C HIS A 41 -0.11 -0.89 -3.12
N LEU A 42 0.37 -2.07 -2.72
CA LEU A 42 1.80 -2.32 -2.50
C LEU A 42 2.61 -2.23 -3.80
N ILE A 43 2.12 -2.83 -4.88
CA ILE A 43 2.76 -2.77 -6.20
C ILE A 43 2.85 -1.32 -6.69
N MET A 44 1.77 -0.55 -6.56
CA MET A 44 1.75 0.87 -6.89
C MET A 44 2.81 1.64 -6.10
N MET A 45 2.89 1.45 -4.77
CA MET A 45 3.89 2.14 -3.94
C MET A 45 5.31 1.79 -4.36
N VAL A 46 5.60 0.52 -4.66
CA VAL A 46 6.91 0.08 -5.16
C VAL A 46 7.24 0.75 -6.50
N TYR A 47 6.32 0.72 -7.47
CA TYR A 47 6.52 1.35 -8.77
C TYR A 47 6.87 2.83 -8.60
N LEU A 48 6.10 3.57 -7.80
CA LEU A 48 6.32 4.99 -7.57
C LEU A 48 7.69 5.27 -6.93
N LEU A 49 8.07 4.51 -5.91
CA LEU A 49 9.34 4.66 -5.20
C LEU A 49 10.55 4.36 -6.08
N VAL A 50 10.48 3.32 -6.91
CA VAL A 50 11.59 2.92 -7.78
C VAL A 50 11.70 3.84 -9.00
N LYS A 51 10.58 4.21 -9.61
CA LYS A 51 10.56 5.01 -10.85
C LYS A 51 10.81 6.49 -10.59
N TYR A 52 10.43 7.01 -9.42
CA TYR A 52 10.61 8.41 -9.04
C TYR A 52 11.28 8.52 -7.65
N PRO A 53 12.55 8.09 -7.51
CA PRO A 53 13.20 7.90 -6.20
C PRO A 53 13.53 9.20 -5.46
N THR A 54 13.42 10.35 -6.11
CA THR A 54 13.68 11.67 -5.52
C THR A 54 12.42 12.39 -5.06
N ARG A 55 11.24 11.79 -5.29
CA ARG A 55 9.94 12.40 -4.97
C ARG A 55 9.52 12.07 -3.54
N ASP A 56 8.99 13.07 -2.84
CA ASP A 56 8.41 12.87 -1.50
C ASP A 56 7.00 12.29 -1.64
N TRP A 57 6.91 10.97 -1.60
CA TRP A 57 5.64 10.28 -1.73
C TRP A 57 4.74 10.41 -0.51
N ARG A 58 5.27 10.74 0.67
CA ARG A 58 4.42 11.02 1.84
C ARG A 58 3.64 12.32 1.67
N ALA A 59 4.26 13.31 1.02
CA ALA A 59 3.60 14.56 0.67
C ALA A 59 2.63 14.41 -0.51
N ASP A 60 3.03 13.70 -1.57
CA ASP A 60 2.31 13.71 -2.85
C ASP A 60 1.26 12.60 -3.01
N LEU A 61 1.51 11.42 -2.45
CA LEU A 61 0.63 10.27 -2.61
C LEU A 61 -0.80 10.49 -2.07
N PRO A 62 -1.03 11.21 -0.95
CA PRO A 62 -2.38 11.50 -0.49
C PRO A 62 -3.26 12.07 -1.60
N ASP A 63 -2.84 13.16 -2.24
CA ASP A 63 -3.64 13.83 -3.26
C ASP A 63 -3.78 13.01 -4.55
N LEU A 64 -2.77 12.22 -4.90
CA LEU A 64 -2.87 11.29 -6.02
C LEU A 64 -3.91 10.20 -5.78
N ILE A 65 -3.91 9.57 -4.60
CA ILE A 65 -4.93 8.57 -4.26
C ILE A 65 -6.33 9.20 -4.25
N ARG A 66 -6.45 10.42 -3.71
CA ARG A 66 -7.74 11.14 -3.70
C ARG A 66 -8.27 11.37 -5.12
N ARG A 67 -7.40 11.77 -6.06
CA ARG A 67 -7.76 11.96 -7.48
C ARG A 67 -8.09 10.65 -8.18
N TYR A 68 -7.25 9.62 -7.98
CA TYR A 68 -7.48 8.29 -8.53
C TYR A 68 -8.85 7.74 -8.09
N ASN A 69 -9.20 7.84 -6.81
CA ASN A 69 -10.48 7.33 -6.29
C ASN A 69 -11.67 7.97 -7.02
N VAL A 70 -11.62 9.26 -7.32
CA VAL A 70 -12.69 9.95 -8.08
C VAL A 70 -12.68 9.55 -9.55
N ALA A 71 -11.51 9.51 -10.18
CA ALA A 71 -11.36 9.14 -11.59
C ALA A 71 -11.83 7.70 -11.87
N ALA A 72 -11.55 6.76 -10.97
CA ALA A 72 -11.94 5.36 -11.06
C ALA A 72 -13.42 5.10 -10.67
N GLY A 73 -14.24 6.16 -10.59
CA GLY A 73 -15.69 6.09 -10.31
C GLY A 73 -16.05 5.87 -8.84
N GLY A 74 -15.08 5.99 -7.92
CA GLY A 74 -15.26 5.88 -6.48
C GLY A 74 -15.69 7.20 -5.83
N VAL A 75 -15.84 7.13 -4.51
CA VAL A 75 -16.16 8.29 -3.65
C VAL A 75 -14.97 8.56 -2.73
N ASN A 76 -14.73 9.82 -2.46
CA ASN A 76 -13.71 10.25 -1.52
C ASN A 76 -14.31 11.31 -0.59
N ASP A 77 -14.87 10.84 0.53
CA ASP A 77 -15.53 11.65 1.56
C ASP A 77 -14.91 11.36 2.93
N GLU A 78 -15.48 11.93 4.00
CA GLU A 78 -14.95 11.77 5.35
C GLU A 78 -14.98 10.32 5.89
N THR A 79 -15.69 9.42 5.22
CA THR A 79 -15.95 8.04 5.65
C THR A 79 -15.51 6.98 4.63
N ARG A 80 -15.31 7.36 3.36
CA ARG A 80 -15.01 6.46 2.24
C ARG A 80 -13.85 6.99 1.39
N GLY A 81 -13.09 6.08 0.79
CA GLY A 81 -11.94 6.41 -0.05
C GLY A 81 -10.65 6.44 0.75
N TYR A 82 -9.91 7.54 0.66
CA TYR A 82 -8.57 7.68 1.22
C TYR A 82 -8.55 7.49 2.74
N HIS A 83 -7.47 6.91 3.26
CA HIS A 83 -7.25 6.69 4.68
C HIS A 83 -5.83 7.07 5.09
N HIS A 84 -5.68 8.23 5.74
CA HIS A 84 -4.38 8.85 5.95
C HIS A 84 -3.42 8.00 6.78
N THR A 85 -3.78 7.63 8.01
CA THR A 85 -2.88 6.88 8.90
C THR A 85 -2.42 5.56 8.27
N ILE A 86 -3.35 4.77 7.72
CA ILE A 86 -3.04 3.50 7.05
C ILE A 86 -2.11 3.72 5.85
N THR A 87 -2.43 4.67 4.95
CA THR A 87 -1.58 4.93 3.79
C THR A 87 -0.17 5.35 4.21
N MET A 88 -0.04 6.29 5.16
CA MET A 88 1.27 6.76 5.61
C MET A 88 2.09 5.66 6.28
N ALA A 89 1.46 4.78 7.06
CA ALA A 89 2.14 3.65 7.67
C ALA A 89 2.64 2.64 6.62
N PHE A 90 1.84 2.33 5.59
CA PHE A 90 2.27 1.43 4.52
C PHE A 90 3.33 2.04 3.61
N VAL A 91 3.24 3.33 3.27
CA VAL A 91 4.31 4.03 2.54
C VAL A 91 5.63 3.91 3.31
N ALA A 92 5.62 4.14 4.62
CA ALA A 92 6.79 4.00 5.46
C ALA A 92 7.39 2.57 5.41
N ILE A 93 6.55 1.55 5.51
CA ILE A 93 6.98 0.15 5.45
C ILE A 93 7.58 -0.18 4.09
N VAL A 94 6.91 0.21 3.00
CA VAL A 94 7.37 -0.07 1.63
C VAL A 94 8.68 0.68 1.36
N GLU A 95 8.79 1.96 1.73
CA GLU A 95 10.03 2.74 1.67
C GLU A 95 11.18 2.01 2.36
N ALA A 96 10.97 1.56 3.60
CA ALA A 96 11.99 0.88 4.39
C ALA A 96 12.45 -0.45 3.74
N ILE A 97 11.52 -1.23 3.17
CA ILE A 97 11.86 -2.49 2.48
C ILE A 97 12.61 -2.20 1.17
N VAL A 98 12.10 -1.29 0.34
CA VAL A 98 12.69 -0.95 -0.97
C VAL A 98 14.09 -0.36 -0.81
N PHE A 99 14.31 0.54 0.16
CA PHE A 99 15.62 1.17 0.35
C PHE A 99 16.68 0.29 1.00
N ARG A 100 16.30 -0.84 1.60
CA ARG A 100 17.22 -1.89 2.06
C ARG A 100 17.60 -2.89 0.97
N GLY A 101 16.75 -3.02 -0.05
CA GLY A 101 16.95 -3.93 -1.17
C GLY A 101 17.87 -3.38 -2.27
N GLU A 102 17.91 -4.09 -3.38
CA GLU A 102 18.61 -3.66 -4.59
C GLU A 102 17.87 -2.48 -5.25
N ARG A 103 18.56 -1.35 -5.37
CA ARG A 103 17.97 -0.12 -5.90
C ARG A 103 17.75 -0.24 -7.40
N GLY A 104 16.58 0.21 -7.87
CA GLY A 104 16.28 0.34 -9.30
C GLY A 104 15.58 -0.86 -9.93
N ASP A 105 15.53 -2.02 -9.26
CA ASP A 105 14.78 -3.19 -9.74
C ASP A 105 13.37 -3.22 -9.14
N CYS A 106 12.37 -2.85 -9.94
CA CYS A 106 10.95 -2.90 -9.56
C CYS A 106 10.48 -4.33 -9.24
N VAL A 107 10.90 -5.34 -10.01
CA VAL A 107 10.43 -6.72 -9.86
C VAL A 107 11.00 -7.32 -8.58
N ALA A 108 12.30 -7.14 -8.33
CA ALA A 108 12.92 -7.56 -7.08
C ALA A 108 12.32 -6.83 -5.86
N SER A 109 12.05 -5.53 -6.00
CA SER A 109 11.39 -4.73 -4.96
C SER A 109 9.97 -5.21 -4.65
N CYS A 110 9.16 -5.49 -5.67
CA CYS A 110 7.81 -6.05 -5.51
C CYS A 110 7.88 -7.42 -4.84
N ARG A 111 8.82 -8.28 -5.24
CA ARG A 111 9.04 -9.58 -4.60
C ARG A 111 9.33 -9.43 -3.11
N ALA A 112 10.25 -8.54 -2.75
CA ALA A 112 10.64 -8.31 -1.37
C ALA A 112 9.47 -7.77 -0.53
N VAL A 113 8.72 -6.81 -1.05
CA VAL A 113 7.57 -6.22 -0.36
C VAL A 113 6.43 -7.22 -0.21
N LEU A 114 6.04 -7.92 -1.27
CA LEU A 114 4.91 -8.85 -1.23
C LEU A 114 5.19 -10.09 -0.38
N ALA A 115 6.45 -10.54 -0.30
CA ALA A 115 6.85 -11.63 0.59
C ALA A 115 6.97 -11.21 2.07
N SER A 116 6.98 -9.91 2.36
CA SER A 116 7.28 -9.39 3.69
C SER A 116 6.09 -9.54 4.65
N PRO A 117 6.27 -10.18 5.83
CA PRO A 117 5.29 -10.15 6.91
C PRO A 117 4.92 -8.72 7.34
N ALA A 118 5.82 -7.76 7.15
CA ALA A 118 5.56 -6.35 7.45
C ALA A 118 4.56 -5.71 6.48
N ALA A 119 4.37 -6.28 5.28
CA ALA A 119 3.43 -5.76 4.29
C ALA A 119 2.06 -6.45 4.36
N ARG A 120 1.79 -7.31 5.35
CA ARG A 120 0.45 -7.92 5.52
C ARG A 120 -0.61 -6.88 5.84
N GLN A 121 -1.81 -7.06 5.30
CA GLN A 121 -2.93 -6.10 5.47
C GLN A 121 -3.30 -5.85 6.94
N ASP A 122 -3.11 -6.84 7.81
CA ASP A 122 -3.45 -6.80 9.24
C ASP A 122 -2.30 -6.30 10.14
N VAL A 123 -1.12 -6.04 9.58
CA VAL A 123 0.11 -5.75 10.36
C VAL A 123 -0.05 -4.56 11.32
N LEU A 124 -0.82 -3.54 10.93
CA LEU A 124 -0.99 -2.31 11.70
C LEU A 124 -1.81 -2.54 12.99
N LEU A 125 -2.63 -3.60 13.05
CA LEU A 125 -3.39 -3.95 14.26
C LEU A 125 -2.51 -4.45 15.42
N ARG A 126 -1.20 -4.62 15.19
CA ARG A 126 -0.21 -4.89 16.24
C ARG A 126 0.18 -3.61 17.01
N PHE A 127 -0.10 -2.43 16.45
CA PHE A 127 0.34 -1.13 16.95
C PHE A 127 -0.84 -0.21 17.27
N TRP A 128 -1.88 -0.22 16.43
CA TRP A 128 -3.13 0.49 16.68
C TRP A 128 -4.23 -0.48 17.10
N SER A 129 -5.06 -0.07 18.06
CA SER A 129 -6.34 -0.72 18.32
C SER A 129 -7.26 -0.59 17.12
N ARG A 130 -8.18 -1.54 16.96
CA ARG A 130 -9.17 -1.50 15.86
C ARG A 130 -10.04 -0.24 15.94
N GLU A 131 -10.39 0.19 17.15
CA GLU A 131 -11.20 1.38 17.39
C GLU A 131 -10.46 2.64 16.91
N LEU A 132 -9.19 2.81 17.29
CA LEU A 132 -8.40 3.96 16.86
C LEU A 132 -8.08 3.92 15.36
N LEU A 133 -7.62 2.77 14.85
CA LEU A 133 -7.13 2.66 13.46
C LEU A 133 -8.21 2.98 12.42
N PHE A 134 -9.46 2.61 12.69
CA PHE A 134 -10.59 2.82 11.78
C PHE A 134 -11.48 4.02 12.19
N SER A 135 -11.00 4.87 13.10
CA SER A 135 -11.67 6.12 13.47
C SER A 135 -11.67 7.14 12.33
N LYS A 136 -12.55 8.15 12.43
CA LYS A 136 -12.59 9.26 11.46
C LYS A 136 -11.28 10.05 11.51
N GLU A 137 -10.76 10.24 12.71
CA GLU A 137 -9.52 10.96 12.99
C GLU A 137 -8.33 10.29 12.29
N ALA A 138 -8.18 8.97 12.41
CA ALA A 138 -7.13 8.20 11.73
C ALA A 138 -7.27 8.19 10.20
N ARG A 139 -8.51 8.32 9.71
CA ARG A 139 -8.78 8.42 8.27
C ARG A 139 -8.38 9.77 7.71
N GLN A 140 -8.64 10.85 8.44
CA GLN A 140 -8.38 12.22 8.00
C GLN A 140 -6.91 12.61 8.17
N ASP A 141 -6.30 12.27 9.30
CA ASP A 141 -4.97 12.68 9.70
C ASP A 141 -4.15 11.53 10.28
N TRP A 142 -2.88 11.82 10.63
CA TRP A 142 -2.00 10.87 11.30
C TRP A 142 -2.33 10.83 12.78
N VAL A 143 -2.67 9.63 13.27
CA VAL A 143 -2.80 9.37 14.71
C VAL A 143 -1.71 8.40 15.17
N ALA A 144 -1.08 8.72 16.30
CA ALA A 144 -0.06 7.85 16.88
C ALA A 144 -0.67 6.51 17.34
N PRO A 145 0.09 5.40 17.29
CA PRO A 145 -0.37 4.10 17.75
C PRO A 145 -0.58 4.07 19.27
N ASP A 146 -1.62 3.38 19.72
CA ASP A 146 -2.07 3.30 21.13
C ASP A 146 -1.75 1.97 21.82
N LEU A 147 -1.44 0.90 21.08
CA LEU A 147 -1.07 -0.39 21.68
C LEU A 147 0.44 -0.51 21.87
N ARG A 148 1.22 -0.14 20.85
CA ARG A 148 2.69 -0.27 20.81
C ARG A 148 3.28 0.79 19.90
N ALA A 149 4.48 1.27 20.22
CA ALA A 149 5.21 2.18 19.33
C ALA A 149 5.42 1.55 17.94
N PHE A 150 5.12 2.30 16.89
CA PHE A 150 5.35 1.92 15.50
C PHE A 150 6.75 2.40 15.07
N ASP A 151 7.72 1.52 15.25
CA ASP A 151 9.08 1.69 14.71
C ASP A 151 9.16 0.99 13.35
N VAL A 152 9.17 1.79 12.28
CA VAL A 152 9.18 1.28 10.91
C VAL A 152 10.41 0.43 10.61
N ASP A 153 11.56 0.77 11.18
CA ASP A 153 12.81 0.06 10.93
C ASP A 153 12.80 -1.32 11.57
N ALA A 154 12.27 -1.43 12.79
CA ALA A 154 12.07 -2.70 13.48
C ALA A 154 11.00 -3.56 12.77
N VAL A 155 9.92 -2.94 12.29
CA VAL A 155 8.85 -3.60 11.53
C VAL A 155 9.39 -4.19 10.23
N ALA A 156 10.12 -3.40 9.44
CA ALA A 156 10.70 -3.84 8.18
C ALA A 156 11.84 -4.86 8.38
N ALA A 157 12.61 -4.79 9.48
CA ALA A 157 13.67 -5.76 9.79
C ALA A 157 13.15 -7.14 10.17
N SER A 158 11.97 -7.20 10.82
CA SER A 158 11.35 -8.47 11.23
C SER A 158 10.86 -9.32 10.05
N ALA A 159 11.01 -8.81 8.82
CA ALA A 159 10.59 -9.45 7.58
C ALA A 159 11.66 -10.36 6.93
N THR A 160 12.83 -10.51 7.57
CA THR A 160 13.96 -11.31 7.06
C THR A 160 14.13 -12.65 7.80
N MET A 161 13.14 -13.09 8.59
CA MET A 161 13.14 -14.42 9.23
C MET A 161 12.21 -15.40 8.51
#